data_AF-A0A5Z7AAM8-F1
#
_entry.id   AF-A0A5Z7AAM8-F1
#
_cell.length_a   1.000
_cell.length_b   1.000
_cell.length_c   1.000
_cell.angle_alpha   90.00
_cell.angle_beta   90.00
_cell.angle_gamma   90.00
#
_symmetry.space_group_name_H-M   'P 1'
#
loop_
_entity.id
_entity.type
_entity.pdbx_description
1 polymer ?
#
loop_
_entity_poly.entity_id
_entity_poly.type
_entity_poly.pdbx_seq_one_letter_code
_entity_poly.pdbx_strand_id
1 'polypeptide(L)'
;MTEKPQVDFEEVVKASGMPVTEEEIRDRFNAIATEEGIITNTSRMSPFWRLVTAIVTAPVMWLKEVLISTVLANMFVATASGSMLRLLAWA
;
A
#
# COMPACT_ATOMS: atom_id res chain seq x y z
N MET A 1 13.32 -6.58 -31.51
CA MET A 1 12.11 -6.14 -30.81
C MET A 1 12.45 -6.11 -29.33
N THR A 2 12.49 -4.93 -28.72
CA THR A 2 12.74 -4.82 -27.28
C THR A 2 11.42 -5.08 -26.57
N GLU A 3 11.35 -6.15 -25.78
CA GLU A 3 10.16 -6.49 -25.01
C GLU A 3 9.87 -5.40 -23.97
N LYS A 4 8.59 -5.10 -23.73
CA LYS A 4 8.20 -4.10 -22.73
C LYS A 4 8.61 -4.61 -21.34
N PRO A 5 9.37 -3.84 -20.54
CA PRO A 5 9.71 -4.23 -19.18
C PRO A 5 8.44 -4.49 -18.36
N GLN A 6 8.34 -5.68 -17.77
CA GLN A 6 7.35 -5.99 -16.75
C GLN A 6 7.99 -5.71 -15.40
N VAL A 7 7.50 -4.67 -14.71
CA VAL A 7 7.99 -4.28 -13.38
C VAL A 7 6.92 -4.66 -12.37
N ASP A 8 7.30 -5.45 -11.38
CA ASP A 8 6.48 -5.72 -10.20
C ASP A 8 6.68 -4.60 -9.17
N PHE A 9 5.79 -3.61 -9.21
CA PHE A 9 5.85 -2.48 -8.28
C PHE A 9 5.46 -2.87 -6.85
N GLU A 10 4.78 -3.99 -6.64
CA GLU A 10 4.47 -4.48 -5.29
C GLU A 10 5.75 -4.97 -4.60
N GLU A 11 6.59 -5.72 -5.31
CA GLU A 11 7.91 -6.12 -4.80
C GLU A 11 8.83 -4.92 -4.56
N VAL A 12 8.72 -3.85 -5.36
CA VAL A 12 9.48 -2.60 -5.12
C VAL A 12 9.08 -1.95 -3.80
N VAL A 13 7.78 -1.78 -3.53
CA VAL A 13 7.34 -1.15 -2.28
C VAL A 13 7.60 -2.06 -1.08
N LYS A 14 7.47 -3.38 -1.24
CA LYS A 14 7.82 -4.36 -0.21
C LYS A 14 9.30 -4.30 0.13
N ALA A 15 10.19 -4.21 -0.85
CA ALA A 15 11.63 -4.05 -0.64
C ALA A 15 11.99 -2.74 0.10
N SER A 16 11.13 -1.72 0.03
CA SER A 16 11.29 -0.48 0.82
C SER A 16 10.92 -0.65 2.30
N GLY A 17 10.40 -1.81 2.70
CA GLY A 17 9.93 -2.10 4.06
C GLY A 17 8.47 -1.70 4.30
N MET A 18 7.71 -1.38 3.24
CA MET A 18 6.27 -1.13 3.34
C MET A 18 5.53 -2.46 3.54
N PRO A 19 4.59 -2.55 4.50
CA PRO A 19 3.71 -3.71 4.61
C PRO A 19 2.76 -3.75 3.41
N VAL A 20 2.67 -4.89 2.72
CA VAL A 20 1.89 -5.02 1.47
C VAL A 20 0.69 -5.94 1.62
N THR A 21 0.65 -6.73 2.70
CA THR A 21 -0.46 -7.61 3.05
C THR A 21 -1.30 -7.05 4.20
N GLU A 22 -2.57 -7.44 4.27
CA GLU A 22 -3.45 -7.05 5.37
C GLU A 22 -2.92 -7.51 6.73
N GLU A 23 -2.29 -8.69 6.78
CA GLU A 23 -1.70 -9.23 8.01
C GLU A 23 -0.52 -8.40 8.49
N GLU A 24 0.41 -8.05 7.59
CA GLU A 24 1.55 -7.18 7.93
C GLU A 24 1.07 -5.79 8.39
N ILE A 25 0.08 -5.20 7.71
CA ILE A 25 -0.48 -3.89 8.11
C ILE A 25 -1.11 -3.99 9.50
N ARG A 26 -1.89 -5.04 9.75
CA ARG A 26 -2.51 -5.28 11.05
C ARG A 26 -1.45 -5.43 12.14
N ASP A 27 -0.40 -6.20 11.89
CA ASP A 27 0.65 -6.44 12.89
C ASP A 27 1.44 -5.17 13.19
N ARG A 28 1.71 -4.34 12.17
CA ARG A 28 2.30 -3.01 12.34
C ARG A 28 1.39 -2.08 13.12
N PHE A 29 0.10 -2.07 12.83
CA PHE A 29 -0.87 -1.27 13.57
C PHE A 29 -1.01 -1.72 15.04
N ASN A 30 -1.03 -3.03 15.29
CA ASN A 30 -1.05 -3.59 16.65
C ASN A 30 0.19 -3.16 17.45
N ALA A 31 1.37 -3.15 16.83
CA ALA A 31 2.60 -2.69 17.48
C ALA A 31 2.51 -1.22 17.88
N ILE A 32 2.04 -0.35 16.98
CA ILE A 32 1.83 1.09 17.25
C ILE A 32 0.83 1.27 18.39
N ALA A 33 -0.33 0.60 18.33
CA ALA A 33 -1.34 0.72 19.38
C ALA A 33 -0.87 0.23 20.76
N THR A 34 0.01 -0.78 20.76
CA THR A 34 0.62 -1.31 22.00
C THR A 34 1.64 -0.32 22.56
N GLU A 35 2.46 0.30 21.71
CA GLU A 35 3.44 1.33 22.09
C GLU A 35 2.77 2.58 22.67
N GLU A 36 1.69 3.04 22.05
CA GLU A 36 0.91 4.18 22.53
C GLU A 36 0.21 3.89 23.88
N GLY A 37 -0.23 2.65 24.12
CA GLY A 37 -0.81 2.21 25.39
C GLY A 37 -2.18 2.82 25.75
N ILE A 38 -2.79 3.61 24.85
CA ILE A 38 -4.08 4.28 25.09
C ILE A 38 -5.26 3.30 24.91
N ILE A 39 -5.11 2.30 24.04
CA ILE A 39 -6.17 1.34 23.74
C ILE A 39 -5.93 0.05 24.51
N THR A 40 -6.77 -0.22 25.50
CA THR A 40 -6.64 -1.40 26.37
C THR A 40 -7.51 -2.58 25.94
N ASN A 41 -8.56 -2.33 25.14
CA ASN A 41 -9.46 -3.36 24.62
C ASN A 41 -8.99 -3.85 23.24
N THR A 42 -7.87 -4.56 23.21
CA THR A 42 -7.20 -5.06 21.98
C THR A 42 -7.38 -6.57 21.74
N SER A 43 -8.31 -7.21 22.46
CA SER A 43 -8.62 -8.63 22.24
C SER A 43 -9.11 -8.88 20.82
N ARG A 44 -8.63 -9.95 20.19
CA ARG A 44 -9.08 -10.36 18.84
C ARG A 44 -10.59 -10.60 18.74
N MET A 45 -11.22 -11.00 19.84
CA MET A 45 -12.67 -11.25 19.90
C MET A 45 -13.49 -9.96 20.15
N SER A 46 -12.83 -8.86 20.49
CA SER A 46 -13.48 -7.59 20.78
C SER A 46 -14.13 -7.00 19.52
N PRO A 47 -15.45 -6.73 19.52
CA PRO A 47 -16.09 -6.04 18.40
C PRO A 47 -15.49 -4.66 18.14
N PHE A 48 -15.11 -3.94 19.20
CA PHE A 48 -14.43 -2.66 19.12
C PHE A 48 -13.09 -2.80 18.40
N TRP A 49 -12.23 -3.74 18.83
CA TRP A 49 -10.91 -3.91 18.23
C TRP A 49 -10.99 -4.36 16.78
N ARG A 50 -11.93 -5.25 16.46
CA ARG A 50 -12.20 -5.69 15.09
C ARG A 50 -12.60 -4.54 14.19
N LEU A 51 -13.48 -3.65 14.67
CA LEU A 51 -13.90 -2.47 13.92
C LEU A 51 -12.72 -1.51 13.71
N VAL A 52 -12.02 -1.14 14.78
CA VAL A 52 -10.86 -0.21 14.72
C VAL A 52 -9.79 -0.74 13.77
N THR A 53 -9.46 -2.03 13.87
CA THR A 53 -8.49 -2.66 12.97
C THR A 53 -8.96 -2.56 11.52
N ALA A 54 -10.22 -2.90 11.23
CA ALA A 54 -10.74 -2.88 9.86
C ALA A 54 -10.77 -1.47 9.24
N ILE A 55 -11.16 -0.45 10.01
CA ILE A 55 -11.19 0.94 9.50
C ILE A 55 -9.79 1.53 9.27
N VAL A 56 -8.74 0.91 9.85
CA VAL A 56 -7.35 1.30 9.61
C VAL A 56 -6.73 0.46 8.49
N THR A 57 -6.92 -0.85 8.48
CA THR A 57 -6.28 -1.74 7.49
C THR A 57 -6.85 -1.55 6.09
N ALA A 58 -8.18 -1.39 5.95
CA ALA A 58 -8.81 -1.30 4.63
C ALA A 58 -8.38 -0.05 3.84
N PRO A 59 -8.32 1.17 4.41
CA PRO A 59 -7.79 2.33 3.70
C PRO A 59 -6.32 2.20 3.32
N VAL A 60 -5.49 1.58 4.16
CA VAL A 60 -4.06 1.38 3.85
C VAL A 60 -3.90 0.45 2.65
N MET A 61 -4.67 -0.65 2.60
CA MET A 61 -4.68 -1.54 1.43
C MET A 61 -5.12 -0.79 0.17
N TRP A 62 -6.17 0.03 0.26
CA TRP A 62 -6.62 0.83 -0.88
C TRP A 62 -5.55 1.84 -1.34
N LEU A 63 -4.89 2.53 -0.40
CA LEU A 63 -3.81 3.47 -0.69
C LEU A 63 -2.61 2.77 -1.34
N LYS A 64 -2.26 1.56 -0.88
CA LYS A 64 -1.23 0.72 -1.51
C LYS A 64 -1.56 0.47 -2.99
N GLU A 65 -2.79 0.05 -3.28
CA GLU A 65 -3.22 -0.22 -4.66
C GLU A 65 -3.17 1.04 -5.54
N VAL A 66 -3.59 2.20 -5.01
CA VAL A 66 -3.51 3.48 -5.75
C VAL A 66 -2.05 3.87 -6.01
N LEU A 67 -1.18 3.74 -5.00
CA LEU A 67 0.26 4.01 -5.14
C LEU A 67 0.88 3.16 -6.26
N ILE A 68 0.59 1.86 -6.27
CA ILE A 68 1.13 0.92 -7.26
C ILE A 68 0.54 1.17 -8.66
N SER A 69 -0.78 1.08 -8.78
CA SER A 69 -1.47 1.05 -10.08
C SER A 69 -1.54 2.41 -10.76
N THR A 70 -1.49 3.50 -9.99
CA THR A 70 -1.66 4.85 -10.52
C THR A 70 -0.37 5.64 -10.41
N VAL A 71 0.23 5.77 -9.23
CA VAL A 71 1.40 6.64 -9.06
C VAL A 71 2.63 6.02 -9.70
N LEU A 72 3.09 4.86 -9.20
CA LEU A 72 4.31 4.20 -9.67
C LEU A 72 4.20 3.80 -11.15
N ALA A 73 3.06 3.23 -11.56
CA ALA A 73 2.83 2.89 -12.96
C ALA A 73 2.99 4.09 -13.91
N ASN A 74 2.60 5.30 -13.49
CA ASN A 74 2.71 6.50 -14.32
C ASN A 74 4.04 7.26 -14.17
N MET A 75 4.98 6.80 -13.33
CA MET A 75 6.31 7.41 -13.20
C MET A 75 7.29 6.96 -14.29
N PHE A 76 7.04 5.84 -14.95
CA PHE A 76 7.94 5.27 -15.96
C PHE A 76 7.31 5.26 -17.35
N VAL A 77 8.03 5.72 -18.37
CA VAL A 77 7.55 5.79 -19.77
C VAL A 77 6.99 4.45 -20.25
N ALA A 78 7.64 3.34 -19.86
CA ALA A 78 7.23 2.01 -20.28
C ALA A 78 5.84 1.62 -19.76
N THR A 79 5.43 2.10 -18.58
CA THR A 79 4.20 1.69 -17.89
C THR A 79 3.14 2.79 -17.85
N ALA A 80 3.51 4.05 -18.07
CA ALA A 80 2.62 5.19 -18.02
C ALA A 80 1.55 5.13 -19.12
N SER A 81 0.40 5.78 -18.86
CA SER A 81 -0.68 5.90 -19.83
C SER A 81 -1.32 7.30 -19.80
N GLY A 82 -2.25 7.55 -20.72
CA GLY A 82 -3.07 8.77 -20.71
C GLY A 82 -2.27 10.07 -20.81
N SER A 83 -2.63 11.06 -19.99
CA SER A 83 -1.98 12.38 -19.95
C SER A 83 -0.54 12.30 -19.46
N MET A 84 -0.24 11.43 -18.51
CA MET A 84 1.12 11.33 -17.96
C MET A 84 2.08 10.74 -18.99
N LEU A 85 1.67 9.73 -19.76
CA LEU A 85 2.48 9.24 -20.89
C LEU A 85 2.75 10.35 -21.92
N ARG A 86 1.73 11.15 -22.25
CA ARG A 86 1.91 12.29 -23.17
C ARG A 86 2.92 13.30 -22.65
N LEU A 87 2.88 13.60 -21.34
CA LEU A 87 3.82 14.52 -20.72
C LEU A 87 5.25 13.97 -20.73
N LEU A 88 5.42 12.69 -20.38
CA LEU A 88 6.74 12.04 -20.39
C LEU A 88 7.32 11.89 -21.80
N ALA A 89 6.47 11.68 -22.81
CA ALA A 89 6.89 11.56 -24.22
C ALA A 89 7.10 12.90 -24.92
N TRP A 90 6.71 14.02 -24.29
CA TRP A 90 6.93 15.38 -24.80
C TRP A 90 8.36 15.90 -24.50
N ALA A 91 9.10 15.21 -23.63
CA ALA A 91 10.48 15.54 -23.28
C ALA A 91 11.47 15.26 -24.41
#